data_AF-A0A8D0HE64-F1
#
_entry.id   AF-A0A8D0HE64-F1
#
_cell.length_a   1.000
_cell.length_b   1.000
_cell.length_c   1.000
_cell.angle_alpha   90.00
_cell.angle_beta   90.00
_cell.angle_gamma   90.00
#
_symmetry.space_group_name_H-M   'P 1'
#
loop_
_entity.id
_entity.type
_entity.pdbx_description
1 polymer ?
#
loop_
_entity_poly.entity_id
_entity_poly.type
_entity_poly.pdbx_seq_one_letter_code
_entity_poly.pdbx_strand_id
1 'polypeptide(L)'
;MHLLQEAIAHRFGFVQDKYSASAFNFPSENKPQYIHVTGTVFLQLPYSKRKFSGQQRRRRNSTSSTNQNMFCEERVGYNWAYNTMLTKSWRSSATGDEKFADRLLKDFTDFCWNKDNRLVSFWTSCLEKMHASAP
;
A
#
# COMPACT_ATOMS: atom_id res chain seq x y z
N MET A 1 1.56 -10.76 9.63
CA MET A 1 1.80 -9.31 9.87
C MET A 1 1.27 -8.40 8.74
N HIS A 2 0.84 -8.91 7.57
CA HIS A 2 0.20 -8.08 6.54
C HIS A 2 -1.13 -7.46 6.97
N LEU A 3 -1.90 -8.19 7.78
CA LEU A 3 -3.24 -7.78 8.21
C LEU A 3 -3.28 -6.42 8.89
N LEU A 4 -2.28 -6.06 9.69
CA LEU A 4 -2.25 -4.75 10.33
C LEU A 4 -1.96 -3.63 9.34
N GLN A 5 -0.97 -3.81 8.44
CA GLN A 5 -0.64 -2.77 7.46
C GLN A 5 -1.83 -2.49 6.53
N GLU A 6 -2.55 -3.55 6.14
CA GLU A 6 -3.78 -3.48 5.36
C GLU A 6 -4.93 -2.83 6.16
N ALA A 7 -5.07 -3.16 7.46
CA ALA A 7 -6.07 -2.54 8.32
C ALA A 7 -5.82 -1.03 8.52
N ILE A 8 -4.55 -0.63 8.64
CA ILE A 8 -4.17 0.79 8.70
C ILE A 8 -4.52 1.48 7.38
N ALA A 9 -4.16 0.88 6.24
CA ALA A 9 -4.52 1.43 4.93
C ALA A 9 -6.03 1.60 4.80
N HIS A 10 -6.81 0.58 5.15
CA HIS A 10 -8.27 0.63 5.12
C HIS A 10 -8.85 1.72 6.04
N ARG A 11 -8.28 1.91 7.24
CA ARG A 11 -8.67 2.99 8.17
C ARG A 11 -8.52 4.38 7.54
N PHE A 12 -7.48 4.57 6.74
CA PHE A 12 -7.21 5.83 6.04
C PHE A 12 -7.95 5.96 4.70
N GLY A 13 -8.93 5.09 4.41
CA GLY A 13 -9.74 5.18 3.19
C GLY A 13 -9.05 4.62 1.95
N PHE A 14 -8.05 3.77 2.10
CA PHE A 14 -7.48 3.01 0.98
C PHE A 14 -8.30 1.76 0.68
N VAL A 15 -8.62 1.58 -0.59
CA VAL A 15 -9.35 0.44 -1.14
C VAL A 15 -8.38 -0.39 -1.98
N GLN A 16 -8.42 -1.71 -1.81
CA GLN A 16 -7.58 -2.61 -2.60
C GLN A 16 -7.98 -2.56 -4.07
N ASP A 17 -7.01 -2.32 -4.94
CA ASP A 17 -7.21 -2.35 -6.37
C ASP A 17 -7.22 -3.80 -6.88
N LYS A 18 -8.43 -4.35 -7.06
CA LYS A 18 -8.64 -5.72 -7.55
C LYS A 18 -8.74 -5.81 -9.06
N TYR A 19 -8.81 -4.68 -9.77
CA TYR A 19 -9.18 -4.61 -11.18
C TYR A 19 -8.05 -4.12 -12.08
N SER A 20 -7.15 -3.27 -11.60
CA SER A 20 -6.03 -2.75 -12.40
C SER A 20 -4.94 -3.80 -12.65
N ALA A 21 -4.82 -4.80 -11.75
CA ALA A 21 -3.87 -5.91 -11.90
C ALA A 21 -4.16 -6.82 -13.11
N SER A 22 -5.35 -6.77 -13.71
CA SER A 22 -5.71 -7.58 -14.87
C SER A 22 -5.70 -6.84 -16.21
N ALA A 23 -5.65 -5.50 -16.22
CA ALA A 23 -5.79 -4.70 -17.44
C ALA A 23 -4.46 -4.30 -18.09
N PHE A 24 -3.38 -4.22 -17.31
CA PHE A 24 -2.06 -3.87 -17.81
C PHE A 24 -1.06 -5.00 -17.57
N ASN A 25 -0.63 -5.65 -18.66
CA ASN A 25 0.45 -6.66 -18.70
C ASN A 25 1.83 -6.05 -18.37
N PHE A 26 1.94 -5.21 -17.36
CA PHE A 26 3.23 -4.94 -16.76
C PHE A 26 3.62 -6.13 -15.90
N PRO A 27 4.89 -6.54 -15.87
CA PRO A 27 5.39 -7.46 -14.87
C PRO A 27 5.42 -6.73 -13.51
N SER A 28 4.27 -6.25 -13.03
CA SER A 28 4.11 -5.89 -11.64
C SER A 28 4.19 -7.21 -10.89
N GLU A 29 5.35 -7.47 -10.30
CA GLU A 29 5.46 -8.44 -9.23
C GLU A 29 4.23 -8.33 -8.33
N ASN A 30 3.61 -9.46 -7.97
CA ASN A 30 2.34 -9.63 -7.25
C ASN A 30 2.27 -8.91 -5.88
N LYS A 31 2.44 -7.59 -5.88
CA LYS A 31 2.43 -6.72 -4.71
C LYS A 31 1.05 -6.08 -4.63
N PRO A 32 0.39 -6.14 -3.47
CA PRO A 32 -0.94 -5.57 -3.31
C PRO A 32 -0.87 -4.05 -3.47
N GLN A 33 -1.73 -3.51 -4.35
CA GLN A 33 -1.90 -2.09 -4.62
C GLN A 33 -3.24 -1.61 -4.07
N TYR A 34 -3.26 -0.37 -3.62
CA TYR A 34 -4.40 0.28 -3.04
C TYR A 34 -4.55 1.69 -3.61
N ILE A 35 -5.78 2.14 -3.75
CA ILE A 35 -6.14 3.49 -4.17
C ILE A 35 -6.95 4.14 -3.06
N HIS A 36 -6.65 5.39 -2.73
CA HIS A 36 -7.48 6.15 -1.79
C HIS A 36 -8.85 6.44 -2.44
N VAL A 37 -9.93 6.46 -1.66
CA VAL A 37 -11.31 6.70 -2.17
C VAL A 37 -11.47 7.98 -3.00
N THR A 38 -10.61 8.98 -2.81
CA THR A 38 -10.61 10.22 -3.59
C THR A 38 -9.97 10.08 -4.98
N GLY A 39 -9.27 8.98 -5.24
CA GLY A 39 -8.48 8.74 -6.46
C GLY A 39 -7.19 9.55 -6.58
N THR A 40 -6.82 10.33 -5.56
CA THR A 40 -5.65 11.25 -5.61
C THR A 40 -4.32 10.57 -5.27
N VAL A 41 -4.35 9.42 -4.59
CA VAL A 41 -3.17 8.76 -4.04
C VAL A 41 -3.26 7.26 -4.27
N PHE A 42 -2.12 6.68 -4.67
CA PHE A 42 -1.87 5.25 -4.72
C PHE A 42 -0.92 4.83 -3.60
N LEU A 43 -1.15 3.63 -3.08
CA LEU A 43 -0.35 3.03 -2.03
C LEU A 43 -0.04 1.58 -2.41
N GLN A 44 1.21 1.16 -2.27
CA GLN A 44 1.65 -0.20 -2.55
C GLN A 44 2.46 -0.73 -1.38
N LEU A 45 2.22 -1.99 -0.98
CA LEU A 45 3.06 -2.62 0.02
C LEU A 45 4.38 -3.07 -0.64
N PRO A 46 5.55 -2.82 -0.02
CA PRO A 46 6.85 -3.12 -0.61
C PRO A 46 7.08 -4.63 -0.83
N TYR A 47 6.25 -5.47 -0.22
CA TYR A 47 6.42 -6.92 -0.17
C TYR A 47 5.54 -7.65 -1.18
N SER A 48 6.14 -8.61 -1.89
CA SER A 48 5.42 -9.59 -2.70
C SER A 48 4.89 -10.68 -1.78
N LYS A 49 3.65 -11.18 -2.01
CA LYS A 49 3.24 -12.44 -1.36
C LYS A 49 4.29 -13.48 -1.76
N ARG A 50 5.13 -13.90 -0.81
CA ARG A 50 6.05 -15.01 -1.02
C ARG A 50 5.18 -16.21 -1.36
N LYS A 51 5.07 -16.56 -2.64
CA LYS A 51 4.85 -17.95 -3.00
C LYS A 51 6.05 -18.66 -2.40
N PHE A 52 5.81 -19.61 -1.50
CA PHE A 52 6.84 -20.55 -1.07
C PHE A 52 7.64 -20.94 -2.31
N SER A 53 8.92 -20.59 -2.33
CA SER A 53 9.80 -20.79 -3.47
C SER A 53 10.14 -22.29 -3.55
N GLY A 54 9.16 -23.08 -3.97
CA GLY A 54 9.27 -24.49 -4.27
C GLY A 54 9.21 -24.71 -5.77
N GLN A 55 10.00 -23.97 -6.56
CA GLN A 55 10.49 -24.45 -7.86
C GLN A 55 11.49 -23.45 -8.45
N GLN A 56 12.75 -23.86 -8.43
CA GLN A 56 13.82 -23.25 -9.20
C GLN A 56 13.56 -23.51 -10.69
N ARG A 57 12.78 -22.65 -11.34
CA ARG A 57 12.68 -22.64 -12.80
C ARG A 57 14.01 -22.11 -13.34
N ARG A 58 14.93 -23.03 -13.65
CA ARG A 58 16.12 -22.76 -14.48
C ARG A 58 15.67 -22.03 -15.75
N ARG A 59 15.98 -20.75 -15.88
CA ARG A 59 15.95 -20.06 -17.18
C ARG A 59 17.35 -19.55 -17.49
N ARG A 60 17.90 -20.11 -18.57
CA ARG A 60 19.19 -19.80 -19.16
C ARG A 60 19.09 -18.50 -19.98
N ASN A 61 20.22 -17.79 -19.99
CA ASN A 61 20.70 -16.82 -20.99
C ASN A 61 20.39 -15.34 -20.75
N SER A 62 21.32 -14.70 -20.02
CA SER A 62 22.13 -13.53 -20.39
C SER A 62 21.43 -12.31 -21.03
N THR A 63 21.36 -11.21 -20.26
CA THR A 63 22.19 -10.01 -20.49
C THR A 63 22.22 -9.22 -19.18
N SER A 64 23.43 -8.87 -18.78
CA SER A 64 23.78 -8.23 -17.52
C SER A 64 23.22 -6.81 -17.39
N SER A 65 22.31 -6.62 -16.45
CA SER A 65 22.16 -5.38 -15.68
C SER A 65 22.32 -5.71 -14.19
N THR A 66 23.54 -6.12 -13.83
CA THR A 66 24.02 -6.08 -12.44
C THR A 66 24.12 -4.62 -12.04
N ASN A 67 23.05 -4.06 -11.47
CA ASN A 67 22.91 -2.82 -10.68
C ASN A 67 21.43 -2.42 -10.81
N GLN A 68 20.53 -2.85 -9.94
CA GLN A 68 20.23 -2.16 -8.68
C GLN A 68 19.42 -3.11 -7.79
N ASN A 69 20.07 -4.04 -7.10
CA ASN A 69 19.41 -4.80 -6.03
C ASN A 69 19.47 -4.01 -4.69
N MET A 70 19.24 -2.70 -4.74
CA MET A 70 19.16 -1.82 -3.57
C MET A 70 17.81 -1.93 -2.83
N PHE A 71 16.87 -2.73 -3.32
CA PHE A 71 15.52 -2.90 -2.75
C PHE A 71 15.36 -4.18 -1.91
N CYS A 72 16.45 -4.88 -1.57
CA CYS A 72 16.39 -6.17 -0.88
C CYS A 72 16.52 -6.10 0.65
N GLU A 73 16.43 -4.92 1.28
CA GLU A 73 15.95 -4.91 2.66
C GLU A 73 14.44 -4.87 2.63
N GLU A 74 13.80 -5.90 3.20
CA GLU A 74 12.38 -5.98 3.45
C GLU A 74 11.97 -4.87 4.47
N ARG A 75 12.14 -3.59 4.12
CA ARG A 75 11.90 -2.44 5.01
C ARG A 75 10.41 -2.25 5.24
N VAL A 76 10.04 -2.19 6.52
CA VAL A 76 8.65 -1.99 6.95
C VAL A 76 8.21 -0.61 6.50
N GLY A 77 7.12 -0.56 5.75
CA GLY A 77 6.58 0.70 5.26
C GLY A 77 5.58 0.53 4.12
N TYR A 78 5.35 1.65 3.45
CA TYR A 78 4.41 1.81 2.35
C TYR A 78 5.10 2.58 1.22
N ASN A 79 4.90 2.15 -0.02
CA ASN A 79 5.23 2.96 -1.18
C ASN A 79 4.05 3.89 -1.45
N TRP A 80 4.32 5.18 -1.61
CA TRP A 80 3.32 6.21 -1.82
C TRP A 80 3.53 6.89 -3.18
N ALA A 81 2.46 7.11 -3.92
CA ALA A 81 2.50 7.85 -5.17
C ALA A 81 1.26 8.74 -5.34
N TYR A 82 1.49 9.95 -5.85
CA TYR A 82 0.41 10.86 -6.22
C TYR A 82 -0.15 10.54 -7.60
N ASN A 83 -1.46 10.69 -7.77
CA ASN A 83 -2.08 10.60 -9.08
C ASN A 83 -1.94 11.92 -9.85
N THR A 84 -0.91 12.00 -10.70
CA THR A 84 -0.68 13.16 -11.57
C THR A 84 -1.59 13.21 -12.79
N MET A 85 -2.27 12.09 -13.12
CA MET A 85 -3.23 12.03 -14.22
C MET A 85 -4.60 12.60 -13.87
N LEU A 86 -4.83 12.94 -12.59
CA LEU A 86 -6.07 13.56 -12.13
C LEU A 86 -6.08 15.07 -12.41
N THR A 87 -6.35 15.40 -13.68
CA THR A 87 -6.45 16.79 -14.15
C THR A 87 -7.72 17.47 -13.62
N LYS A 88 -7.79 18.81 -13.73
CA LYS A 88 -8.92 19.62 -13.24
C LYS A 88 -10.28 19.14 -13.74
N SER A 89 -10.36 18.60 -14.97
CA SER A 89 -11.60 18.10 -15.57
C SER A 89 -12.16 16.84 -14.90
N TRP A 90 -11.32 16.07 -14.21
CA TRP A 90 -11.69 14.84 -13.51
C TRP A 90 -11.84 15.04 -12.00
N ARG A 91 -11.66 16.27 -11.50
CA ARG A 91 -11.83 16.60 -10.09
C ARG A 91 -13.29 16.90 -9.81
N SER A 92 -13.79 16.30 -8.73
CA SER A 92 -15.11 16.62 -8.17
C SER A 92 -14.94 17.10 -6.73
N SER A 93 -16.05 17.51 -6.11
CA SER A 93 -16.05 17.82 -4.67
C SER A 93 -15.57 16.64 -3.81
N ALA A 94 -15.66 15.40 -4.30
CA ALA A 94 -15.22 14.19 -3.60
C ALA A 94 -13.70 13.96 -3.70
N THR A 95 -13.01 14.63 -4.61
CA THR A 95 -11.56 14.48 -4.80
C THR A 95 -10.73 15.21 -3.73
N GLY A 96 -11.35 16.18 -3.04
CA GLY A 96 -10.67 17.09 -2.12
C GLY A 96 -9.96 18.24 -2.83
N ASP A 97 -9.37 19.14 -2.04
CA ASP A 97 -8.54 20.25 -2.53
C ASP A 97 -7.14 19.79 -2.94
N GLU A 98 -6.37 20.67 -3.60
CA GLU A 98 -5.02 20.35 -4.07
C GLU A 98 -4.07 19.95 -2.93
N LYS A 99 -4.32 20.44 -1.71
CA LYS A 99 -3.52 20.15 -0.51
C LYS A 99 -4.00 18.94 0.28
N PHE A 100 -5.12 18.31 -0.11
CA PHE A 100 -5.66 17.16 0.61
C PHE A 100 -4.65 16.01 0.68
N ALA A 101 -4.01 15.70 -0.44
CA ALA A 101 -3.08 14.57 -0.53
C ALA A 101 -1.86 14.76 0.40
N ASP A 102 -1.36 16.00 0.52
CA ASP A 102 -0.25 16.32 1.42
C ASP A 102 -0.68 16.23 2.90
N ARG A 103 -1.87 16.73 3.24
CA ARG A 103 -2.42 16.61 4.60
C ARG A 103 -2.66 15.15 4.97
N LEU A 104 -3.15 14.34 4.03
CA LEU A 104 -3.34 12.91 4.20
C LEU A 104 -2.00 12.21 4.44
N LEU A 105 -0.97 12.49 3.63
CA LEU A 105 0.37 11.94 3.83
C LEU A 105 0.90 12.29 5.22
N LYS A 106 0.78 13.55 5.63
CA LYS A 106 1.22 14.01 6.95
C LYS A 106 0.49 13.27 8.08
N ASP A 107 -0.84 13.17 8.04
CA ASP A 107 -1.59 12.45 9.08
C ASP A 107 -1.27 10.95 9.09
N PHE A 108 -1.06 10.36 7.91
CA PHE A 108 -0.65 8.97 7.78
C PHE A 108 0.73 8.71 8.40
N THR A 109 1.71 9.57 8.11
CA THR A 109 3.05 9.49 8.73
C THR A 109 2.99 9.71 10.24
N ASP A 110 2.28 10.74 10.71
CA ASP A 110 2.09 11.03 12.14
C ASP A 110 1.45 9.81 12.85
N PHE A 111 0.47 9.16 12.21
CA PHE A 111 -0.15 7.94 12.73
C PHE A 111 0.84 6.77 12.78
N CYS A 112 1.60 6.51 11.71
CA CYS A 112 2.61 5.45 11.68
C CYS A 112 3.74 5.68 12.69
N TRP A 113 4.04 6.92 13.06
CA TRP A 113 5.00 7.27 14.10
C TRP A 113 4.45 7.06 15.53
N ASN A 114 3.23 6.56 15.68
CA ASN A 114 2.53 6.46 16.96
C ASN A 114 2.41 7.81 17.69
N LYS A 115 2.24 8.91 16.94
CA LYS A 115 1.98 10.22 17.54
C LYS A 115 0.70 10.16 18.38
N ASP A 116 0.76 10.73 19.58
CA ASP A 116 -0.34 10.76 20.56
C ASP A 116 -0.90 9.37 20.91
N ASN A 117 -0.07 8.32 20.80
CA ASN A 117 -0.45 6.91 21.01
C ASN A 117 -1.56 6.40 20.07
N ARG A 118 -1.83 7.09 18.96
CA ARG A 118 -2.92 6.73 18.03
C ARG A 118 -2.76 5.34 17.43
N LEU A 119 -1.53 4.91 17.14
CA LEU A 119 -1.26 3.58 16.59
C LEU A 119 -1.50 2.50 17.63
N VAL A 120 -1.03 2.72 18.88
CA VAL A 120 -1.27 1.80 19.99
C VAL A 120 -2.75 1.67 20.29
N SER A 121 -3.50 2.78 20.36
CA SER A 121 -4.95 2.73 20.58
C SER A 121 -5.68 1.98 19.45
N PHE A 122 -5.26 2.18 18.20
CA PHE A 122 -5.82 1.44 17.07
C PHE A 122 -5.52 -0.06 17.16
N TRP A 123 -4.28 -0.43 17.49
CA TRP A 123 -3.88 -1.82 17.68
C TRP A 123 -4.71 -2.51 18.77
N THR A 124 -4.89 -1.87 19.94
CA THR A 124 -5.71 -2.41 21.02
C THR A 124 -7.17 -2.61 20.58
N SER A 125 -7.75 -1.64 19.87
CA SER A 125 -9.11 -1.78 19.33
C SER A 125 -9.24 -2.93 18.32
N CYS A 126 -8.21 -3.17 17.50
CA CYS A 126 -8.17 -4.32 16.60
C CYS A 126 -8.14 -5.65 17.38
N LEU A 127 -7.33 -5.73 18.44
CA LEU A 127 -7.25 -6.93 19.29
C LEU A 127 -8.57 -7.22 20.00
N GLU A 128 -9.22 -6.20 20.55
CA GLU A 128 -10.54 -6.33 21.20
C GLU A 128 -11.58 -6.90 20.23
N LYS A 129 -11.64 -6.38 19.00
CA LYS A 129 -12.55 -6.90 17.97
C LYS A 129 -12.24 -8.34 17.59
N MET A 130 -10.96 -8.70 17.50
CA MET A 130 -10.55 -10.08 17.22
C MET A 130 -10.99 -11.04 18.33
N HIS A 131 -10.81 -10.65 19.60
CA HIS A 131 -11.22 -11.46 20.74
C HIS A 131 -12.74 -11.57 20.87
N ALA A 132 -13.48 -10.49 20.58
CA ALA A 132 -14.95 -10.50 20.58
C ALA A 132 -15.57 -11.30 19.41
N SER A 133 -14.79 -11.57 18.36
CA SER A 133 -15.24 -12.35 17.19
C SER A 133 -14.86 -13.83 17.28
N ALA A 134 -14.12 -14.25 18.31
CA ALA A 134 -13.82 -15.65 18.56
C ALA A 134 -15.02 -16.30 19.31
N PRO A 135 -15.55 -17.43 18.82
CA PRO A 135 -16.70 -18.11 19.43
C PRO A 135 -16.39 -18.71 20.81
#